data_AF-A0A956FUK6-F1
#
_entry.id   AF-A0A956FUK6-F1
#
_cell.length_a   1.000
_cell.length_b   1.000
_cell.length_c   1.000
_cell.angle_alpha   90.00
_cell.angle_beta   90.00
_cell.angle_gamma   90.00
#
_symmetry.space_group_name_H-M   'P 1'
#
loop_
_entity.id
_entity.type
_entity.pdbx_description
1 polymer ?
#
loop_
_entity_poly.entity_id
_entity_poly.type
_entity_poly.pdbx_seq_one_letter_code
_entity_poly.pdbx_strand_id
1 'polypeptide(L)'
;HWVLSGSKSYISNGLLADLVIVAARTGESRHAMGLFVVEAGMQGFSRGRRLKKLGLDAQDTAEMFFDEVVLPDANVLGDPTQGFRYLAQALAVERLQIAVGAIAHAQVAFDLTLEFVKERRAFGRPVGTFQSPRFRLAQMRAELDATQIYIDHCVLLANRGELSAEVASAAKMLATELEGRVMDDCLQLHGGAGYMEEYRISRMYRDARVTRIFGGTNEIMAEIIGRKLGLDGRKYPAS
;
A
#
# COMPACT_ATOMS: atom_id res chain seq x y z
N HIS A 1 -11.98 9.42 31.09
CA HIS A 1 -12.16 8.11 30.43
C HIS A 1 -13.06 8.29 29.21
N TRP A 2 -12.93 7.40 28.23
CA TRP A 2 -13.65 7.40 26.95
C TRP A 2 -14.44 6.11 26.80
N VAL A 3 -15.49 6.15 25.99
CA VAL A 3 -16.26 4.96 25.59
C VAL A 3 -16.23 4.87 24.08
N LEU A 4 -15.68 3.78 23.55
CA LEU A 4 -15.49 3.57 22.12
C LEU A 4 -16.50 2.54 21.60
N SER A 5 -17.34 2.97 20.66
CA SER A 5 -18.28 2.10 19.96
C SER A 5 -18.15 2.24 18.44
N GLY A 6 -18.26 1.13 17.73
CA GLY A 6 -18.25 1.08 16.27
C GLY A 6 -17.53 -0.13 15.72
N SER A 7 -17.11 -0.04 14.46
CA SER A 7 -16.36 -1.09 13.79
C SER A 7 -15.30 -0.54 12.84
N LYS A 8 -14.32 -1.37 12.53
CA LYS A 8 -13.31 -1.11 11.50
C LYS A 8 -13.15 -2.34 10.62
N SER A 9 -13.04 -2.11 9.32
CA SER A 9 -12.85 -3.17 8.33
C SER A 9 -11.48 -3.05 7.68
N TYR A 10 -10.99 -4.18 7.14
CA TYR A 10 -9.73 -4.29 6.42
C TYR A 10 -8.49 -3.99 7.27
N ILE A 11 -8.49 -4.42 8.54
CA ILE A 11 -7.37 -4.19 9.44
C ILE A 11 -6.29 -5.23 9.19
N SER A 12 -5.15 -4.76 8.67
CA SER A 12 -3.90 -5.53 8.62
C SER A 12 -3.46 -5.91 10.03
N ASN A 13 -2.93 -7.12 10.21
CA ASN A 13 -2.63 -7.73 11.52
C ASN A 13 -3.86 -7.83 12.42
N GLY A 14 -5.04 -8.00 11.83
CA GLY A 14 -6.31 -7.89 12.55
C GLY A 14 -6.57 -9.01 13.54
N LEU A 15 -5.89 -10.16 13.40
CA LEU A 15 -5.98 -11.28 14.33
C LEU A 15 -4.79 -11.34 15.28
N LEU A 16 -3.59 -11.00 14.80
CA LEU A 16 -2.33 -11.13 15.53
C LEU A 16 -1.93 -9.91 16.36
N ALA A 17 -2.49 -8.72 16.09
CA ALA A 17 -2.12 -7.52 16.84
C ALA A 17 -2.52 -7.60 18.32
N ASP A 18 -1.61 -7.31 19.24
CA ASP A 18 -1.94 -7.15 20.67
C ASP A 18 -2.37 -5.72 21.02
N LEU A 19 -1.97 -4.75 20.21
CA LEU A 19 -2.24 -3.33 20.39
C LEU A 19 -2.69 -2.71 19.07
N VAL A 20 -3.84 -2.02 19.09
CA VAL A 20 -4.46 -1.42 17.91
C VAL A 20 -4.61 0.09 18.13
N ILE A 21 -4.11 0.88 17.18
CA ILE A 21 -4.36 2.33 17.15
C ILE A 21 -5.66 2.58 16.38
N VAL A 22 -6.70 3.00 17.08
CA VAL A 22 -8.03 3.25 16.54
C VAL A 22 -8.25 4.75 16.37
N ALA A 23 -8.44 5.18 15.13
CA ALA A 23 -8.93 6.50 14.83
C ALA A 23 -10.45 6.57 15.04
N ALA A 24 -10.89 7.37 16.01
CA ALA A 24 -12.30 7.49 16.40
C ALA A 24 -12.73 8.95 16.50
N ARG A 25 -13.99 9.21 16.15
CA ARG A 25 -14.58 10.55 16.21
C ARG A 25 -14.82 10.94 17.67
N THR A 26 -14.38 12.13 18.07
CA THR A 26 -14.44 12.63 19.46
C THR A 26 -15.46 13.74 19.67
N GLY A 27 -16.16 14.18 18.62
CA GLY A 27 -17.23 15.18 18.69
C GLY A 27 -18.13 15.16 17.45
N GLU A 28 -19.02 16.15 17.32
CA GLU A 28 -19.98 16.18 16.20
C GLU A 28 -19.35 16.53 14.84
N SER A 29 -18.26 17.30 14.86
CA SER A 29 -17.53 17.65 13.63
C SER A 29 -16.88 16.41 13.01
N ARG A 30 -17.00 16.25 11.69
CA ARG A 30 -16.28 15.21 10.93
C ARG A 30 -14.75 15.31 11.05
N HIS A 31 -14.25 16.47 11.48
CA HIS A 31 -12.83 16.72 11.69
C HIS A 31 -12.40 16.49 13.14
N ALA A 32 -13.34 16.32 14.08
CA ALA A 32 -13.05 16.00 15.47
C ALA A 32 -12.75 14.50 15.59
N MET A 33 -11.46 14.15 15.50
CA MET A 33 -10.99 12.77 15.55
C MET A 33 -9.77 12.65 16.45
N GLY A 34 -9.79 11.66 17.32
CA GLY A 34 -8.68 11.27 18.19
C GLY A 34 -8.11 9.91 17.80
N LEU A 35 -6.93 9.60 18.33
CA LEU A 35 -6.29 8.29 18.24
C LEU A 35 -6.31 7.62 19.60
N PHE A 36 -6.77 6.37 19.64
CA PHE A 36 -6.96 5.61 20.86
C PHE A 36 -6.25 4.27 20.75
N VAL A 37 -5.51 3.92 21.79
CA VAL A 37 -4.84 2.62 21.90
C VAL A 37 -5.82 1.63 22.52
N VAL A 38 -6.11 0.54 21.82
CA VAL A 38 -6.96 -0.56 22.30
C VAL A 38 -6.12 -1.82 22.38
N GLU A 39 -6.09 -2.46 23.54
CA GLU A 39 -5.32 -3.67 23.79
C GLU A 39 -6.19 -4.93 23.62
N ALA A 40 -5.56 -6.04 23.23
CA ALA A 40 -6.22 -7.34 23.18
C ALA A 40 -6.77 -7.74 24.56
N GLY A 41 -7.98 -8.28 24.58
CA GLY A 41 -8.64 -8.72 25.81
C GLY A 41 -9.42 -7.63 26.56
N MET A 42 -9.38 -6.37 26.11
CA MET A 42 -10.27 -5.34 26.65
C MET A 42 -11.75 -5.72 26.45
N GLN A 43 -12.56 -5.55 27.49
CA GLN A 43 -13.99 -5.84 27.44
C GLN A 43 -14.67 -4.99 26.34
N GLY A 44 -15.54 -5.62 25.55
CA GLY A 44 -16.21 -4.99 24.41
C GLY A 44 -15.41 -4.97 23.11
N PHE A 45 -14.11 -5.30 23.13
CA PHE A 45 -13.30 -5.42 21.92
C PHE A 45 -13.31 -6.86 21.40
N SER A 46 -13.70 -7.05 20.13
CA SER A 46 -13.70 -8.35 19.48
C SER A 46 -13.24 -8.27 18.02
N ARG A 47 -12.85 -9.43 17.47
CA ARG A 47 -12.30 -9.57 16.11
C ARG A 47 -13.21 -10.46 15.29
N GLY A 48 -13.41 -10.09 14.03
CA GLY A 48 -14.04 -10.95 13.04
C GLY A 48 -13.13 -12.08 12.58
N ARG A 49 -13.63 -12.87 11.63
CA ARG A 49 -12.81 -13.90 10.96
C ARG A 49 -11.75 -13.27 10.04
N ARG A 50 -10.71 -14.04 9.71
CA ARG A 50 -9.79 -13.69 8.61
C ARG A 50 -10.56 -13.56 7.30
N LEU A 51 -10.39 -12.43 6.63
CA LEU A 51 -11.01 -12.13 5.35
C LEU A 51 -10.33 -12.94 4.22
N LYS A 52 -11.16 -13.53 3.35
CA LYS A 52 -10.69 -14.17 2.11
C LYS A 52 -10.43 -13.09 1.07
N LYS A 53 -9.23 -13.06 0.51
CA LYS A 53 -8.74 -12.01 -0.41
C LYS A 53 -8.26 -12.64 -1.72
N LEU A 54 -8.02 -11.79 -2.72
CA LEU A 54 -7.41 -12.19 -4.00
C LEU A 54 -5.94 -12.65 -3.83
N GLY A 55 -5.20 -11.94 -2.98
CA GLY A 55 -3.79 -12.18 -2.68
C GLY A 55 -3.46 -11.70 -1.27
N LEU A 56 -2.17 -11.65 -0.94
CA LEU A 56 -1.63 -11.50 0.40
C LEU A 56 -2.24 -12.52 1.37
N ASP A 57 -2.20 -13.79 0.95
CA ASP A 57 -2.83 -14.87 1.70
C ASP A 57 -2.27 -14.93 3.12
N ALA A 58 -0.96 -14.84 3.32
CA ALA A 58 -0.36 -14.88 4.66
C ALA A 58 -0.82 -13.75 5.59
N GLN A 59 -1.36 -12.63 5.07
CA GLN A 59 -1.80 -11.50 5.88
C GLN A 59 -3.20 -11.78 6.47
N ASP A 60 -3.30 -11.74 7.79
CA ASP A 60 -4.47 -11.96 8.65
C ASP A 60 -5.43 -10.75 8.71
N THR A 61 -5.82 -10.21 7.55
CA THR A 61 -6.77 -9.09 7.49
C THR A 61 -8.10 -9.47 8.14
N ALA A 62 -8.60 -8.65 9.06
CA ALA A 62 -9.85 -8.92 9.76
C ALA A 62 -10.70 -7.65 9.95
N GLU A 63 -11.93 -7.85 10.39
CA GLU A 63 -12.78 -6.80 10.95
C GLU A 63 -12.57 -6.71 12.46
N MET A 64 -12.78 -5.53 13.02
CA MET A 64 -12.73 -5.26 14.45
C MET A 64 -14.01 -4.59 14.89
N PHE A 65 -14.52 -5.02 16.04
CA PHE A 65 -15.77 -4.52 16.63
C PHE A 65 -15.47 -3.99 18.03
N PHE A 66 -16.03 -2.82 18.32
CA PHE A 66 -15.89 -2.11 19.57
C PHE A 66 -17.31 -1.88 20.11
N ASP A 67 -17.65 -2.58 21.17
CA ASP A 67 -18.94 -2.50 21.86
C ASP A 67 -18.73 -1.87 23.23
N GLU A 68 -18.94 -0.56 23.31
CA GLU A 68 -18.79 0.25 24.53
C GLU A 68 -17.46 -0.01 25.28
N VAL A 69 -16.35 -0.07 24.54
CA VAL A 69 -15.02 -0.30 25.11
C VAL A 69 -14.62 0.90 25.97
N VAL A 70 -14.46 0.68 27.27
CA VAL A 70 -14.04 1.71 28.22
C VAL A 70 -12.53 1.89 28.16
N LEU A 71 -12.08 3.11 27.82
CA LEU A 71 -10.67 3.45 27.67
C LEU A 71 -10.27 4.52 28.70
N PRO A 72 -9.22 4.31 29.52
CA PRO A 72 -8.72 5.36 30.40
C PRO A 72 -8.06 6.48 29.58
N ASP A 73 -7.88 7.66 30.18
CA ASP A 73 -7.32 8.82 29.47
C ASP A 73 -5.87 8.58 29.01
N ALA A 74 -5.15 7.66 29.66
CA ALA A 74 -3.81 7.22 29.26
C ALA A 74 -3.77 6.46 27.92
N ASN A 75 -4.91 5.94 27.45
CA ASN A 75 -5.00 5.26 26.16
C ASN A 75 -5.21 6.24 24.99
N VAL A 76 -5.32 7.54 25.26
CA VAL A 76 -5.34 8.57 24.21
C VAL A 76 -3.93 8.81 23.71
N LEU A 77 -3.71 8.62 22.41
CA LEU A 77 -2.43 8.89 21.78
C LEU A 77 -2.35 10.36 21.35
N GLY A 78 -1.67 11.16 22.16
CA GLY A 78 -1.52 12.61 21.94
C GLY A 78 -2.78 13.39 22.32
N ASP A 79 -3.09 14.45 21.59
CA ASP A 79 -4.29 15.26 21.80
C ASP A 79 -5.51 14.63 21.07
N PRO A 80 -6.64 14.38 21.77
CA PRO A 80 -7.84 13.75 21.21
C PRO A 80 -8.55 14.58 20.12
N THR A 81 -8.09 15.80 19.84
CA THR A 81 -8.58 16.66 18.76
C THR A 81 -7.66 16.68 17.53
N GLN A 82 -6.45 16.14 17.63
CA GLN A 82 -5.39 16.25 16.63
C GLN A 82 -5.18 14.96 15.82
N GLY A 83 -6.03 13.94 15.98
CA GLY A 83 -5.84 12.62 15.36
C GLY A 83 -5.72 12.66 13.84
N PHE A 84 -6.47 13.53 13.15
CA PHE A 84 -6.34 13.70 11.71
C PHE A 84 -4.94 14.20 11.31
N ARG A 85 -4.37 15.13 12.08
CA ARG A 85 -3.02 15.67 11.85
C ARG A 85 -1.97 14.59 12.05
N TYR A 86 -2.08 13.79 13.12
CA TYR A 86 -1.17 12.69 13.38
C TYR A 86 -1.21 11.63 12.27
N LEU A 87 -2.39 11.24 11.82
CA LEU A 87 -2.54 10.34 10.67
C LEU A 87 -1.94 10.95 9.39
N ALA A 88 -2.20 12.22 9.10
CA ALA A 88 -1.67 12.86 7.91
C ALA A 88 -0.13 12.85 7.87
N GLN A 89 0.52 13.00 9.02
CA GLN A 89 1.98 12.88 9.16
C GLN A 89 2.46 11.44 8.95
N ALA A 90 1.82 10.46 9.61
CA ALA A 90 2.18 9.04 9.47
C ALA A 90 1.95 8.52 8.05
N LEU A 91 0.90 8.99 7.37
CA LEU A 91 0.52 8.57 6.02
C LEU A 91 1.59 8.89 4.96
N ALA A 92 2.38 9.95 5.13
CA ALA A 92 3.47 10.23 4.20
C ALA A 92 4.54 9.13 4.25
N VAL A 93 4.90 8.69 5.45
CA VAL A 93 5.86 7.59 5.66
C VAL A 93 5.24 6.25 5.21
N GLU A 94 3.97 5.99 5.54
CA GLU A 94 3.26 4.77 5.11
C GLU A 94 3.25 4.64 3.58
N ARG A 95 2.96 5.72 2.85
CA ARG A 95 2.98 5.73 1.38
C ARG A 95 4.36 5.48 0.81
N LEU A 96 5.39 6.04 1.42
CA LEU A 96 6.77 5.77 1.03
C LEU A 96 7.13 4.29 1.27
N GLN A 97 6.73 3.70 2.40
CA GLN A 97 6.95 2.27 2.65
C GLN A 97 6.27 1.38 1.61
N ILE A 98 5.05 1.73 1.20
CA ILE A 98 4.35 1.04 0.10
C ILE A 98 5.13 1.16 -1.21
N ALA A 99 5.64 2.36 -1.54
CA ALA A 99 6.44 2.58 -2.74
C ALA A 99 7.72 1.72 -2.76
N VAL A 100 8.42 1.66 -1.62
CA VAL A 100 9.62 0.82 -1.43
C VAL A 100 9.28 -0.66 -1.61
N GLY A 101 8.17 -1.13 -1.03
CA GLY A 101 7.71 -2.51 -1.22
C GLY A 101 7.39 -2.81 -2.70
N ALA A 102 6.62 -1.93 -3.35
CA ALA A 102 6.19 -2.10 -4.73
C ALA A 102 7.37 -2.19 -5.72
N ILE A 103 8.38 -1.31 -5.59
CA ILE A 103 9.54 -1.37 -6.47
C ILE A 103 10.38 -2.64 -6.24
N ALA A 104 10.51 -3.07 -4.99
CA ALA A 104 11.22 -4.31 -4.65
C ALA A 104 10.49 -5.54 -5.21
N HIS A 105 9.16 -5.60 -5.12
CA HIS A 105 8.38 -6.67 -5.72
C HIS A 105 8.52 -6.71 -7.25
N ALA A 106 8.43 -5.54 -7.90
CA ALA A 106 8.60 -5.41 -9.34
C ALA A 106 9.98 -5.88 -9.80
N GLN A 107 11.03 -5.51 -9.06
CA GLN A 107 12.40 -5.95 -9.31
C GLN A 107 12.53 -7.48 -9.22
N VAL A 108 11.95 -8.10 -8.18
CA VAL A 108 11.97 -9.57 -8.05
C VAL A 108 11.22 -10.26 -9.19
N ALA A 109 10.07 -9.73 -9.62
CA ALA A 109 9.32 -10.28 -10.76
C ALA A 109 10.14 -10.21 -12.05
N PHE A 110 10.82 -9.08 -12.28
CA PHE A 110 11.71 -8.89 -13.40
C PHE A 110 12.86 -9.91 -13.40
N ASP A 111 13.53 -10.11 -12.27
CA ASP A 111 14.69 -11.01 -12.17
C ASP A 111 14.29 -12.47 -12.42
N LEU A 112 13.19 -12.93 -11.80
CA LEU A 112 12.64 -14.27 -12.04
C LEU A 112 12.29 -14.48 -13.52
N THR A 113 11.69 -13.48 -14.15
CA THR A 113 11.31 -13.54 -15.57
C THR A 113 12.54 -13.53 -16.47
N LEU A 114 13.54 -12.71 -16.15
CA LEU A 114 14.78 -12.63 -16.92
C LEU A 114 15.53 -13.97 -16.92
N GLU A 115 15.59 -14.64 -15.78
CA GLU A 115 16.12 -16.00 -15.67
C GLU A 115 15.30 -16.97 -16.53
N PHE A 116 13.98 -17.00 -16.33
CA PHE A 116 13.08 -17.88 -17.07
C PHE A 116 13.22 -17.74 -18.60
N VAL A 117 13.24 -16.51 -19.13
CA VAL A 117 13.32 -16.30 -20.58
C VAL A 117 14.70 -16.58 -21.18
N LYS A 118 15.77 -16.57 -20.36
CA LYS A 118 17.12 -16.98 -20.79
C LYS A 118 17.25 -18.49 -20.92
N GLU A 119 16.48 -19.25 -20.17
CA GLU A 119 16.51 -20.71 -20.17
C GLU A 119 15.46 -21.32 -21.08
N ARG A 120 14.23 -20.80 -21.05
CA ARG A 120 13.10 -21.33 -21.81
C ARG A 120 13.39 -21.26 -23.30
N ARG A 121 13.40 -22.41 -23.98
CA ARG A 121 13.61 -22.50 -25.44
C ARG A 121 12.30 -22.59 -26.20
N ALA A 122 12.21 -21.85 -27.29
CA ALA A 122 11.19 -21.99 -28.32
C ALA A 122 11.83 -21.75 -29.69
N PHE A 123 11.42 -22.51 -30.71
CA PHE A 123 12.00 -22.43 -32.06
C PHE A 123 13.55 -22.47 -32.06
N GLY A 124 14.13 -23.37 -31.25
CA GLY A 124 15.57 -23.63 -31.21
C GLY A 124 16.42 -22.65 -30.38
N ARG A 125 15.87 -21.57 -29.83
CA ARG A 125 16.64 -20.57 -29.05
C ARG A 125 15.91 -20.08 -27.80
N PRO A 126 16.61 -19.45 -26.84
CA PRO A 126 15.96 -18.86 -25.67
C PRO A 126 14.92 -17.81 -26.03
N VAL A 127 13.77 -17.81 -25.33
CA VAL A 127 12.64 -16.92 -25.58
C VAL A 127 13.05 -15.44 -25.42
N GLY A 128 13.94 -15.13 -24.48
CA GLY A 128 14.45 -13.78 -24.26
C GLY A 128 15.22 -13.20 -25.45
N THR A 129 15.62 -14.02 -26.43
CA THR A 129 16.35 -13.55 -27.63
C THR A 129 15.44 -13.08 -28.76
N PHE A 130 14.13 -13.38 -28.71
CA PHE A 130 13.17 -12.80 -29.66
C PHE A 130 13.00 -11.31 -29.39
N GLN A 131 12.86 -10.51 -30.45
CA GLN A 131 12.86 -9.04 -30.34
C GLN A 131 11.80 -8.50 -29.37
N SER A 132 10.57 -9.01 -29.44
CA SER A 132 9.45 -8.54 -28.60
C SER A 132 9.72 -8.74 -27.09
N PRO A 133 10.00 -9.95 -26.57
CA PRO A 133 10.42 -10.13 -25.18
C PRO A 133 11.60 -9.26 -24.75
N ARG A 134 12.59 -9.13 -25.63
CA ARG A 134 13.83 -8.39 -25.37
C ARG A 134 13.58 -6.89 -25.24
N PHE A 135 12.70 -6.32 -26.07
CA PHE A 135 12.26 -4.93 -25.98
C PHE A 135 11.44 -4.69 -24.72
N ARG A 136 10.54 -5.63 -24.36
CA ARG A 136 9.74 -5.50 -23.15
C ARG A 136 10.61 -5.50 -21.88
N LEU A 137 11.58 -6.41 -21.80
CA LEU A 137 12.56 -6.44 -20.69
C LEU A 137 13.41 -5.18 -20.64
N ALA A 138 13.87 -4.66 -21.79
CA ALA A 138 14.65 -3.42 -21.83
C ALA A 138 13.84 -2.21 -21.31
N GLN A 139 12.57 -2.11 -21.69
CA GLN A 139 11.66 -1.07 -21.20
C GLN A 139 11.43 -1.18 -19.70
N MET A 140 11.11 -2.39 -19.20
CA MET A 140 10.91 -2.61 -17.76
C MET A 140 12.17 -2.24 -16.96
N ARG A 141 13.37 -2.63 -17.41
CA ARG A 141 14.63 -2.27 -16.75
C ARG A 141 14.78 -0.75 -16.61
N ALA A 142 14.56 -0.01 -17.70
CA ALA A 142 14.68 1.45 -17.68
C ALA A 142 13.66 2.12 -16.75
N GLU A 143 12.40 1.66 -16.74
CA GLU A 143 11.37 2.17 -15.85
C GLU A 143 11.66 1.86 -14.38
N LEU A 144 12.16 0.65 -14.09
CA LEU A 144 12.58 0.22 -12.75
C LEU A 144 13.75 1.07 -12.22
N ASP A 145 14.78 1.30 -13.04
CA ASP A 145 15.95 2.12 -12.65
C ASP A 145 15.53 3.56 -12.32
N ALA A 146 14.73 4.18 -13.19
CA ALA A 146 14.25 5.55 -12.97
C ALA A 146 13.40 5.66 -11.70
N THR A 147 12.52 4.67 -11.46
CA THR A 147 11.63 4.67 -10.30
C THR A 147 12.39 4.39 -9.00
N GLN A 148 13.38 3.50 -9.02
CA GLN A 148 14.24 3.22 -7.87
C GLN A 148 14.98 4.48 -7.41
N ILE A 149 15.59 5.23 -8.34
CA ILE A 149 16.29 6.49 -8.02
C ILE A 149 15.34 7.50 -7.37
N TYR A 150 14.11 7.61 -7.88
CA TYR A 150 13.12 8.51 -7.29
C TYR A 150 12.72 8.09 -5.87
N ILE A 151 12.54 6.79 -5.63
CA ILE A 151 12.22 6.25 -4.29
C ILE A 151 13.39 6.47 -3.33
N ASP A 152 14.63 6.23 -3.75
CA ASP A 152 15.83 6.46 -2.93
C ASP A 152 15.93 7.93 -2.51
N HIS A 153 15.66 8.86 -3.43
CA HIS A 153 15.57 10.28 -3.12
C HIS A 153 14.47 10.58 -2.09
N CYS A 154 13.30 9.96 -2.20
CA CYS A 154 12.22 10.12 -1.22
C CYS A 154 12.58 9.56 0.16
N VAL A 155 13.33 8.45 0.23
CA VAL A 155 13.88 7.92 1.49
C VAL A 155 14.86 8.91 2.12
N LEU A 156 15.74 9.51 1.33
CA LEU A 156 16.67 10.53 1.83
C LEU A 156 15.93 11.78 2.35
N LEU A 157 14.85 12.21 1.69
CA LEU A 157 13.99 13.27 2.20
C LEU A 157 13.33 12.88 3.53
N ALA A 158 12.82 11.66 3.64
CA ALA A 158 12.19 11.16 4.87
C ALA A 158 13.17 11.17 6.04
N ASN A 159 14.41 10.72 5.82
CA ASN A 159 15.47 10.70 6.83
C ASN A 159 15.84 12.10 7.34
N ARG A 160 15.65 13.14 6.51
CA ARG A 160 15.86 14.55 6.91
C ARG A 160 14.60 15.22 7.47
N GLY A 161 13.45 14.53 7.52
CA GLY A 161 12.17 15.11 7.92
C GLY A 161 11.57 16.07 6.87
N GLU A 162 12.03 15.97 5.62
CA GLU A 162 11.66 16.86 4.51
C GLU A 162 10.65 16.22 3.53
N LEU A 163 10.24 14.97 3.77
CA LEU A 163 9.29 14.28 2.91
C LEU A 163 7.90 14.90 3.02
N SER A 164 7.47 15.58 1.97
CA SER A 164 6.14 16.13 1.87
C SER A 164 5.10 15.10 1.43
N ALA A 165 3.83 15.37 1.75
CA ALA A 165 2.73 14.47 1.42
C ALA A 165 2.57 14.26 -0.09
N GLU A 166 2.78 15.31 -0.90
CA GLU A 166 2.71 15.24 -2.36
C GLU A 166 3.84 14.40 -2.96
N VAL A 167 5.06 14.49 -2.42
CA VAL A 167 6.21 13.70 -2.90
C VAL A 167 6.02 12.23 -2.54
N ALA A 168 5.58 11.94 -1.31
CA ALA A 168 5.24 10.57 -0.90
C ALA A 168 4.09 9.97 -1.75
N SER A 169 3.07 10.77 -2.06
CA SER A 169 1.96 10.35 -2.91
C SER A 169 2.39 10.07 -4.36
N ALA A 170 3.28 10.89 -4.93
CA ALA A 170 3.86 10.64 -6.25
C ALA A 170 4.70 9.36 -6.26
N ALA A 171 5.52 9.12 -5.25
CA ALA A 171 6.33 7.91 -5.13
C ALA A 171 5.45 6.66 -5.09
N LYS A 172 4.41 6.64 -4.23
CA LYS A 172 3.47 5.52 -4.13
C LYS A 172 2.74 5.27 -5.45
N MET A 173 2.23 6.33 -6.09
CA MET A 173 1.49 6.20 -7.34
C MET A 173 2.36 5.63 -8.46
N LEU A 174 3.56 6.19 -8.68
CA LEU A 174 4.49 5.74 -9.72
C LEU A 174 4.93 4.30 -9.50
N ALA A 175 5.34 3.96 -8.27
CA ALA A 175 5.86 2.64 -7.94
C ALA A 175 4.79 1.54 -8.08
N THR A 176 3.57 1.79 -7.59
CA THR A 176 2.50 0.78 -7.62
C THR A 176 1.87 0.62 -9.00
N GLU A 177 1.84 1.67 -9.83
CA GLU A 177 1.47 1.53 -11.24
C GLU A 177 2.54 0.76 -12.03
N LEU A 178 3.82 1.03 -11.78
CA LEU A 178 4.91 0.29 -12.41
C LEU A 178 4.90 -1.19 -12.00
N GLU A 179 4.76 -1.49 -10.70
CA GLU A 179 4.63 -2.84 -10.17
C GLU A 179 3.50 -3.59 -10.90
N GLY A 180 2.31 -2.99 -11.02
CA GLY A 180 1.19 -3.60 -11.73
C GLY A 180 1.52 -3.98 -13.18
N ARG A 181 2.17 -3.08 -13.94
CA ARG A 181 2.55 -3.35 -15.34
C ARG A 181 3.63 -4.42 -15.45
N VAL A 182 4.70 -4.29 -14.65
CA VAL A 182 5.82 -5.25 -14.64
C VAL A 182 5.32 -6.64 -14.28
N MET A 183 4.44 -6.77 -13.28
CA MET A 183 3.88 -8.06 -12.88
C MET A 183 3.08 -8.72 -14.01
N ASP A 184 2.24 -7.96 -14.70
CA ASP A 184 1.44 -8.44 -15.83
C ASP A 184 2.33 -8.92 -16.99
N ASP A 185 3.34 -8.11 -17.34
CA ASP A 185 4.31 -8.46 -18.39
C ASP A 185 5.14 -9.69 -18.04
N CYS A 186 5.58 -9.77 -16.79
CA CYS A 186 6.36 -10.89 -16.29
C CYS A 186 5.55 -12.18 -16.34
N LEU A 187 4.28 -12.15 -15.92
CA LEU A 187 3.37 -13.28 -16.05
C LEU A 187 3.19 -13.67 -17.53
N GLN A 188 2.97 -12.70 -18.41
CA GLN A 188 2.79 -12.93 -19.84
C GLN A 188 4.03 -13.56 -20.49
N LEU A 189 5.24 -13.17 -20.09
CA LEU A 189 6.51 -13.70 -20.59
C LEU A 189 6.78 -15.14 -20.12
N HIS A 190 6.20 -15.55 -18.99
CA HIS A 190 6.20 -16.95 -18.56
C HIS A 190 5.20 -17.82 -19.35
N GLY A 191 4.26 -17.20 -20.07
CA GLY A 191 3.22 -17.91 -20.83
C GLY A 191 2.34 -18.77 -19.92
N GLY A 192 2.02 -20.00 -20.35
CA GLY A 192 1.18 -20.92 -19.57
C GLY A 192 1.74 -21.23 -18.17
N ALA A 193 3.07 -21.27 -18.02
CA ALA A 193 3.72 -21.47 -16.72
C ALA A 193 3.42 -20.31 -15.76
N GLY A 194 3.32 -19.08 -16.26
CA GLY A 194 3.02 -17.91 -15.45
C GLY A 194 1.62 -17.92 -14.84
N TYR A 195 0.70 -18.74 -15.39
CA TYR A 195 -0.65 -18.91 -14.87
C TYR A 195 -0.76 -20.02 -13.81
N MET A 196 0.27 -20.85 -13.65
CA MET A 196 0.25 -21.96 -12.69
C MET A 196 0.75 -21.51 -11.31
N GLU A 197 0.09 -21.96 -10.24
CA GLU A 197 0.45 -21.64 -8.84
C GLU A 197 1.83 -22.20 -8.42
N GLU A 198 2.34 -23.20 -9.15
CA GLU A 198 3.69 -23.75 -8.98
C GLU A 198 4.79 -22.71 -9.24
N TYR A 199 4.51 -21.73 -10.12
CA TYR A 199 5.42 -20.66 -10.46
C TYR A 199 5.10 -19.44 -9.62
N ARG A 200 6.10 -18.96 -8.86
CA ARG A 200 5.98 -17.82 -7.95
C ARG A 200 5.34 -16.57 -8.57
N ILE A 201 5.51 -16.36 -9.89
CA ILE A 201 5.00 -15.18 -10.59
C ILE A 201 3.46 -15.06 -10.55
N SER A 202 2.73 -16.19 -10.55
CA SER A 202 1.25 -16.18 -10.49
C SER A 202 0.76 -15.62 -9.16
N ARG A 203 1.35 -16.04 -8.04
CA ARG A 203 1.07 -15.49 -6.71
C ARG A 203 1.45 -14.01 -6.63
N MET A 204 2.64 -13.64 -7.12
CA MET A 204 3.10 -12.25 -7.10
C MET A 204 2.16 -11.32 -7.87
N TYR A 205 1.61 -11.77 -9.00
CA TYR A 205 0.59 -11.04 -9.75
C TYR A 205 -0.67 -10.76 -8.91
N ARG A 206 -1.18 -11.78 -8.21
CA ARG A 206 -2.35 -11.64 -7.31
C ARG A 206 -2.06 -10.68 -6.16
N ASP A 207 -0.89 -10.80 -5.53
CA ASP A 207 -0.47 -10.01 -4.38
C ASP A 207 -0.28 -8.53 -4.73
N ALA A 208 0.33 -8.23 -5.89
CA ALA A 208 0.62 -6.87 -6.34
C ALA A 208 -0.65 -6.04 -6.59
N ARG A 209 -1.81 -6.67 -6.83
CA ARG A 209 -3.03 -5.93 -7.20
C ARG A 209 -3.47 -4.93 -6.12
N VAL A 210 -3.27 -5.26 -4.85
CA VAL A 210 -3.77 -4.44 -3.73
C VAL A 210 -2.96 -3.17 -3.50
N THR A 211 -1.73 -3.08 -4.01
CA THR A 211 -0.83 -1.96 -3.68
C THR A 211 -1.33 -0.62 -4.19
N ARG A 212 -2.11 -0.63 -5.28
CA ARG A 212 -2.82 0.54 -5.83
C ARG A 212 -4.04 0.97 -5.01
N ILE A 213 -4.44 0.22 -3.98
CA ILE A 213 -5.66 0.43 -3.17
C ILE A 213 -5.33 0.90 -1.75
N PHE A 214 -4.49 0.15 -1.02
CA PHE A 214 -4.18 0.48 0.38
C PHE A 214 -3.22 1.68 0.52
N GLY A 215 -3.11 2.26 1.73
CA GLY A 215 -2.39 3.53 1.95
C GLY A 215 -3.01 4.75 1.23
N GLY A 216 -4.24 4.58 0.73
CA GLY A 216 -4.94 5.47 -0.18
C GLY A 216 -4.82 5.01 -1.63
N THR A 217 -5.94 5.02 -2.36
CA THR A 217 -5.95 4.60 -3.77
C THR A 217 -5.10 5.53 -4.62
N ASN A 218 -4.72 5.11 -5.82
CA ASN A 218 -3.95 5.98 -6.72
C ASN A 218 -4.74 7.22 -7.15
N GLU A 219 -6.07 7.17 -7.18
CA GLU A 219 -6.92 8.35 -7.39
C GLU A 219 -6.80 9.33 -6.21
N ILE A 220 -6.70 8.82 -4.97
CA ILE A 220 -6.41 9.67 -3.81
C ILE A 220 -5.00 10.27 -3.88
N MET A 221 -4.01 9.54 -4.40
CA MET A 221 -2.69 10.10 -4.64
C MET A 221 -2.75 11.25 -5.66
N ALA A 222 -3.47 11.05 -6.77
CA ALA A 222 -3.71 12.07 -7.78
C ALA A 222 -4.43 13.29 -7.21
N GLU A 223 -5.43 13.10 -6.34
CA GLU A 223 -6.13 14.20 -5.64
C GLU A 223 -5.17 15.02 -4.77
N ILE A 224 -4.27 14.37 -4.03
CA ILE A 224 -3.28 15.05 -3.18
C ILE A 224 -2.30 15.87 -4.02
N ILE A 225 -1.80 15.29 -5.11
CA ILE A 225 -0.90 15.97 -6.05
C ILE A 225 -1.63 17.14 -6.70
N GLY A 226 -2.83 16.93 -7.24
CA GLY A 226 -3.63 17.95 -7.92
C GLY A 226 -3.95 19.16 -7.03
N ARG A 227 -4.32 18.93 -5.77
CA ARG A 227 -4.53 20.01 -4.79
C ARG A 227 -3.26 20.85 -4.58
N LYS A 228 -2.08 20.21 -4.57
CA LYS A 228 -0.80 20.91 -4.40
C LYS A 228 -0.41 21.74 -5.62
N LEU A 229 -0.87 21.34 -6.82
CA LEU A 229 -0.76 22.13 -8.06
C LEU A 229 -1.68 23.36 -8.08
N GLY A 230 -2.50 23.57 -7.05
CA GLY A 230 -3.43 24.71 -6.96
C GLY A 230 -4.82 24.41 -7.52
N LEU A 231 -5.10 23.18 -7.96
CA LEU A 231 -6.38 22.78 -8.54
C LEU A 231 -7.41 22.33 -7.48
N ASP A 232 -7.30 22.84 -6.26
CA ASP A 232 -8.21 22.51 -5.16
C ASP A 232 -9.52 23.31 -5.30
N GLY A 233 -10.56 22.66 -5.83
CA GLY A 233 -11.89 23.25 -6.02
C GLY A 233 -12.51 23.83 -4.75
N ARG A 234 -12.06 23.41 -3.55
CA ARG A 234 -12.53 23.98 -2.28
C ARG A 234 -12.12 25.44 -2.09
N LYS A 235 -11.13 25.92 -2.85
CA LYS A 235 -10.74 27.34 -2.90
C LYS A 235 -11.67 28.19 -3.76
N TYR A 236 -12.54 27.57 -4.55
CA TYR A 236 -13.47 28.22 -5.46
C TYR A 236 -14.89 27.77 -5.12
N PRO A 237 -15.50 28.29 -4.03
CA PRO A 237 -16.86 27.94 -3.68
C PRO A 237 -17.79 28.24 -4.86
N ALA A 238 -18.68 27.29 -5.17
CA ALA A 238 -19.71 27.50 -6.17
C ALA A 238 -20.53 28.74 -5.77
N SER A 239 -20.63 29.69 -6.70
CA SER A 239 -21.51 30.86 -6.59
C SER A 239 -22.96 30.45 -6.46
#